data_AF-A0A7S3FRY3-F1
#
_entry.id   AF-A0A7S3FRY3-F1
#
_cell.length_a   1.000
_cell.length_b   1.000
_cell.length_c   1.000
_cell.angle_alpha   90.00
_cell.angle_beta   90.00
_cell.angle_gamma   90.00
#
_symmetry.space_group_name_H-M   'P 1'
#
loop_
_entity.id
_entity.type
_entity.pdbx_description
1 polymer ?
#
loop_
_entity_poly.entity_id
_entity_poly.type
_entity_poly.pdbx_seq_one_letter_code
_entity_poly.pdbx_strand_id
1 'polypeptide(L)'
;MEARAAQPPPPRFYKLYAGGADAGPPPPEAIAGGEFQQYGTSYSLGEQGGEGAAAGPAREVTPAHEAVARIRALNRETLFAFIEVVDAVASRPSDSQRAQEVLRECTSKMATLLSALRSTQALLEIRDGYKNQSGAGKRTEAFFGHLAELLRPLAGA
;
A
#
# COMPACT_ATOMS: atom_id res chain seq x y z
N MET A 1 -12.19 24.17 36.18
CA MET A 1 -13.01 23.01 35.80
C MET A 1 -12.12 21.97 35.11
N GLU A 2 -11.27 21.28 35.88
CA GLU A 2 -10.36 20.23 35.40
C GLU A 2 -10.83 18.88 35.98
N ALA A 3 -11.84 18.27 35.38
CA ALA A 3 -12.29 16.93 35.78
C ALA A 3 -12.57 16.03 34.56
N ARG A 4 -11.98 16.35 33.39
CA ARG A 4 -12.06 15.53 32.17
C ARG A 4 -10.79 14.74 31.87
N ALA A 5 -9.71 14.96 32.62
CA ALA A 5 -8.38 14.37 32.34
C ALA A 5 -8.08 13.09 33.13
N ALA A 6 -8.97 12.62 34.00
CA ALA A 6 -8.73 11.45 34.85
C ALA A 6 -9.11 10.11 34.18
N GLN A 7 -9.88 10.13 33.09
CA GLN A 7 -10.24 8.94 32.32
C GLN A 7 -9.61 9.01 30.93
N PRO A 8 -9.03 7.89 30.43
CA PRO A 8 -8.51 7.87 29.07
C PRO A 8 -9.65 8.15 28.08
N PRO A 9 -9.36 8.84 26.96
CA PRO A 9 -10.36 9.01 25.91
C PRO A 9 -10.80 7.64 25.39
N PRO A 10 -12.05 7.52 24.92
CA PRO A 10 -12.54 6.27 24.35
C PRO A 10 -11.64 5.82 23.20
N PRO A 11 -11.46 4.50 23.00
CA PRO A 11 -10.64 3.99 21.90
C PRO A 11 -11.06 4.54 20.54
N ARG A 12 -10.08 4.78 19.65
CA ARG A 12 -10.33 5.45 18.35
C ARG A 12 -11.31 4.70 17.44
N PHE A 13 -11.46 3.39 17.58
CA PHE A 13 -12.38 2.59 16.76
C PHE A 13 -13.86 2.91 17.03
N TYR A 14 -14.20 3.52 18.17
CA TYR A 14 -15.57 4.01 18.43
C TYR A 14 -16.05 5.01 17.38
N LYS A 15 -15.13 5.67 16.66
CA LYS A 15 -15.47 6.55 15.53
C LYS A 15 -16.21 5.82 14.40
N LEU A 16 -16.01 4.50 14.25
CA LEU A 16 -16.68 3.70 13.22
C LEU A 16 -18.19 3.56 13.50
N TYR A 17 -18.61 3.72 14.76
CA TYR A 17 -20.00 3.59 15.21
C TYR A 17 -20.69 4.95 15.41
N ALA A 18 -20.16 6.02 14.82
CA ALA A 18 -20.70 7.37 14.97
C ALA A 18 -22.15 7.49 14.43
N GLY A 19 -22.52 6.66 13.46
CA GLY A 19 -23.87 6.59 12.89
C GLY A 19 -24.85 5.64 13.60
N GLY A 20 -24.46 5.07 14.75
CA GLY A 20 -25.22 4.05 15.47
C GLY A 20 -24.48 2.71 15.59
N ALA A 21 -25.05 1.78 16.36
CA ALA A 21 -24.43 0.48 16.64
C ALA A 21 -24.20 -0.35 15.36
N ASP A 22 -25.06 -0.18 14.35
CA ASP A 22 -25.00 -0.93 13.09
C ASP A 22 -24.10 -0.29 12.03
N ALA A 23 -23.51 0.88 12.32
CA ALA A 23 -22.67 1.62 11.35
C ALA A 23 -21.23 1.07 11.26
N GLY A 24 -20.77 0.42 12.32
CA GLY A 24 -19.45 -0.20 12.38
C GLY A 24 -19.49 -1.70 12.04
N PRO A 25 -18.32 -2.34 11.84
CA PRO A 25 -18.27 -3.79 11.79
C PRO A 25 -18.84 -4.39 13.08
N PRO A 26 -19.41 -5.61 13.08
CA PRO A 26 -19.80 -6.25 14.32
C PRO A 26 -18.57 -6.36 15.25
N PRO A 27 -18.76 -6.26 16.58
CA PRO A 27 -17.67 -6.49 17.52
C PRO A 27 -17.07 -7.87 17.25
N PRO A 28 -15.73 -8.02 17.38
CA PRO A 28 -15.11 -9.32 17.22
C PRO A 28 -15.77 -10.32 18.16
N GLU A 29 -15.91 -11.56 17.69
CA GLU A 29 -16.39 -12.65 18.52
C GLU A 29 -15.52 -12.79 19.76
N ALA A 30 -16.10 -13.29 20.85
CA ALA A 30 -15.33 -13.57 22.07
C ALA A 30 -14.14 -14.46 21.70
N ILE A 31 -12.95 -14.10 22.21
CA ILE A 31 -11.70 -14.77 21.85
C ILE A 31 -11.86 -16.29 22.06
N ALA A 32 -11.89 -17.04 20.97
CA ALA A 32 -11.91 -18.50 21.00
C ALA A 32 -10.48 -19.02 21.24
N GLY A 33 -10.11 -19.17 22.50
CA GLY A 33 -8.84 -19.76 22.90
C GLY A 33 -7.72 -18.74 23.18
N GLY A 34 -6.86 -19.09 24.15
CA GLY A 34 -5.72 -18.29 24.57
C GLY A 34 -5.70 -18.01 26.07
N GLU A 35 -4.52 -17.65 26.59
CA GLU A 35 -4.36 -17.23 27.97
C GLU A 35 -4.57 -15.72 28.09
N PHE A 36 -5.49 -15.31 28.95
CA PHE A 36 -5.66 -13.90 29.30
C PHE A 36 -5.61 -13.72 30.82
N GLN A 37 -4.94 -12.65 31.26
CA GLN A 37 -4.94 -12.27 32.67
C GLN A 37 -6.21 -11.49 32.99
N GLN A 38 -7.02 -12.03 33.89
CA GLN A 38 -8.13 -11.31 34.50
C GLN A 38 -7.92 -11.28 36.01
N TYR A 39 -7.91 -10.08 36.61
CA TYR A 39 -7.68 -9.87 38.04
C TYR A 39 -6.43 -10.58 38.60
N GLY A 40 -5.34 -10.62 37.83
CA GLY A 40 -4.07 -11.23 38.23
C GLY A 40 -4.04 -12.76 38.16
N THR A 41 -5.12 -13.41 37.73
CA THR A 41 -5.17 -14.85 37.47
C THR A 41 -5.16 -15.10 35.96
N SER A 42 -4.34 -16.04 35.50
CA SER A 42 -4.31 -16.50 34.11
C SER A 42 -5.49 -17.44 33.86
N TYR A 43 -6.35 -17.07 32.92
CA TYR A 43 -7.44 -17.90 32.42
C TYR A 43 -7.09 -18.40 31.02
N SER A 44 -7.05 -19.72 30.85
CA SER A 44 -6.79 -20.36 29.56
C SER A 44 -8.12 -20.88 29.00
N LEU A 45 -8.58 -20.31 27.89
CA LEU A 45 -9.69 -20.88 27.11
C LEU A 45 -9.12 -22.01 26.25
N GLY A 46 -9.72 -23.20 26.34
CA GLY A 46 -9.26 -24.40 25.63
C GLY A 46 -9.14 -24.19 24.12
N GLU A 47 -8.13 -24.81 23.51
CA GLU A 47 -7.79 -24.64 22.09
C GLU A 47 -8.94 -25.07 21.17
N GLN A 48 -9.54 -24.11 20.49
CA GLN A 48 -10.03 -24.30 19.13
C GLN A 48 -9.30 -23.28 18.26
N GLY A 49 -8.21 -23.75 17.63
CA GLY A 49 -7.34 -22.94 16.80
C GLY A 49 -8.09 -22.34 15.61
N GLY A 50 -8.30 -21.03 15.64
CA GLY A 50 -8.59 -20.26 14.44
C GLY A 50 -7.30 -20.05 13.66
N GLU A 51 -7.22 -20.63 12.46
CA GLU A 51 -6.13 -20.38 11.51
C GLU A 51 -6.04 -18.87 11.26
N GLY A 52 -4.95 -18.24 11.73
CA GLY A 52 -4.64 -16.87 11.41
C GLY A 52 -4.57 -16.73 9.89
N ALA A 53 -5.35 -15.80 9.34
CA ALA A 53 -5.37 -15.51 7.92
C ALA A 53 -3.93 -15.33 7.41
N ALA A 54 -3.46 -16.31 6.63
CA ALA A 54 -2.14 -16.28 6.03
C ALA A 54 -1.98 -14.96 5.28
N ALA A 55 -0.89 -14.24 5.56
CA ALA A 55 -0.51 -13.07 4.80
C ALA A 55 -0.56 -13.44 3.31
N GLY A 56 -1.42 -12.74 2.57
CA GLY A 56 -1.61 -13.00 1.14
C GLY A 56 -0.27 -13.01 0.40
N PRO A 57 -0.18 -13.70 -0.74
CA PRO A 57 1.07 -13.89 -1.46
C PRO A 57 1.78 -12.55 -1.64
N ALA A 58 3.04 -12.50 -1.20
CA ALA A 58 3.90 -11.35 -1.41
C ALA A 58 3.92 -11.05 -2.91
N ARG A 59 3.19 -10.00 -3.31
CA ARG A 59 3.12 -9.57 -4.69
C ARG A 59 4.55 -9.27 -5.11
N GLU A 60 5.09 -10.01 -6.09
CA GLU A 60 6.42 -9.78 -6.65
C GLU A 60 6.58 -8.29 -6.96
N VAL A 61 7.36 -7.61 -6.13
CA VAL A 61 7.61 -6.18 -6.27
C VAL A 61 8.72 -6.07 -7.30
N THR A 62 8.37 -5.76 -8.55
CA THR A 62 9.38 -5.40 -9.55
C THR A 62 10.28 -4.32 -8.98
N PRO A 63 11.62 -4.49 -9.02
CA PRO A 63 12.53 -3.54 -8.39
C PRO A 63 12.37 -2.16 -9.04
N ALA A 64 12.39 -1.11 -8.22
CA ALA A 64 11.99 0.24 -8.64
C ALA A 64 12.78 0.78 -9.86
N HIS A 65 14.04 0.38 -10.02
CA HIS A 65 14.88 0.80 -11.14
C HIS A 65 14.42 0.22 -12.48
N GLU A 66 14.01 -1.05 -12.51
CA GLU A 66 13.44 -1.70 -13.69
C GLU A 66 12.08 -1.11 -14.04
N ALA A 67 11.29 -0.75 -13.02
CA ALA A 67 9.99 -0.13 -13.23
C ALA A 67 10.10 1.25 -13.92
N VAL A 68 11.08 2.08 -13.52
CA VAL A 68 11.31 3.39 -14.18
C VAL A 68 11.76 3.21 -15.64
N ALA A 69 12.68 2.27 -15.90
CA ALA A 69 13.10 1.96 -17.26
C ALA A 69 11.92 1.48 -18.13
N ARG A 70 11.09 0.60 -17.57
CA ARG A 70 9.88 0.08 -18.22
C ARG A 70 8.84 1.17 -18.49
N ILE A 71 8.64 2.10 -17.56
CA ILE A 71 7.74 3.26 -17.77
C ILE A 71 8.27 4.16 -18.89
N ARG A 72 9.59 4.41 -18.95
CA ARG A 72 10.18 5.21 -20.04
C ARG A 72 10.02 4.53 -21.40
N ALA A 73 10.23 3.22 -21.46
CA ALA A 73 10.02 2.45 -22.68
C ALA A 73 8.54 2.51 -23.12
N LEU A 74 7.61 2.28 -22.19
CA LEU A 74 6.18 2.33 -22.44
C LEU A 74 5.70 3.74 -22.84
N ASN A 75 6.32 4.79 -22.31
CA ASN A 75 6.03 6.17 -22.71
C ASN A 75 6.40 6.40 -24.19
N ARG A 76 7.57 5.93 -24.63
CA ARG A 76 7.94 5.98 -26.06
C ARG A 76 6.94 5.22 -26.91
N GLU A 77 6.56 4.01 -26.50
CA GLU A 77 5.55 3.20 -27.20
C GLU A 77 4.20 3.91 -27.29
N THR A 78 3.76 4.55 -26.20
CA THR A 78 2.52 5.33 -26.15
C THR A 78 2.56 6.52 -27.12
N LEU A 79 3.70 7.21 -27.21
CA LEU A 79 3.89 8.31 -28.16
C LEU A 79 3.83 7.83 -29.61
N PHE A 80 4.45 6.69 -29.93
CA PHE A 80 4.35 6.10 -31.27
C PHE A 80 2.91 5.68 -31.59
N ALA A 81 2.20 5.05 -30.64
CA ALA A 81 0.80 4.71 -30.80
C ALA A 81 -0.08 5.94 -31.03
N PHE A 82 0.20 7.06 -30.34
CA PHE A 82 -0.51 8.32 -30.56
C PHE A 82 -0.26 8.89 -31.97
N ILE A 83 0.99 8.88 -32.43
CA ILE A 83 1.32 9.31 -33.80
C ILE A 83 0.60 8.44 -34.83
N GLU A 84 0.56 7.12 -34.65
CA GLU A 84 -0.16 6.20 -35.53
C GLU A 84 -1.67 6.48 -35.55
N VAL A 85 -2.28 6.81 -34.40
CA VAL A 85 -3.68 7.23 -34.36
C VAL A 85 -3.91 8.50 -35.20
N VAL A 86 -3.04 9.50 -35.04
CA VAL A 86 -3.16 10.76 -35.79
C VAL A 86 -3.00 10.52 -37.29
N ASP A 87 -2.03 9.70 -37.71
CA ASP A 87 -1.84 9.33 -39.11
C ASP A 87 -3.03 8.52 -39.64
N ALA A 88 -3.48 7.48 -38.92
CA ALA A 88 -4.61 6.66 -39.35
C ALA A 88 -5.90 7.47 -39.51
N VAL A 89 -6.16 8.45 -38.63
CA VAL A 89 -7.33 9.33 -38.78
C VAL A 89 -7.24 10.20 -40.05
N ALA A 90 -6.03 10.63 -40.44
CA ALA A 90 -5.82 11.49 -41.60
C ALA A 90 -5.74 10.72 -42.92
N SER A 91 -5.09 9.56 -42.94
CA SER A 91 -4.73 8.82 -44.16
C SER A 91 -5.47 7.49 -44.34
N ARG A 92 -5.87 6.83 -43.25
CA ARG A 92 -6.39 5.44 -43.25
C ARG A 92 -7.52 5.25 -42.21
N PRO A 93 -8.70 5.88 -42.40
CA PRO A 93 -9.73 5.93 -41.36
C PRO A 93 -10.28 4.55 -40.95
N SER A 94 -10.18 3.53 -41.81
CA SER A 94 -10.51 2.13 -41.48
C SER A 94 -9.65 1.55 -40.36
N ASP A 95 -8.40 2.00 -40.24
CA ASP A 95 -7.42 1.49 -39.27
C ASP A 95 -7.43 2.30 -37.96
N SER A 96 -8.13 3.45 -37.95
CA SER A 96 -8.14 4.39 -36.84
C SER A 96 -8.63 3.78 -35.52
N GLN A 97 -9.65 2.91 -35.57
CA GLN A 97 -10.18 2.23 -34.39
C GLN A 97 -9.14 1.29 -33.77
N ARG A 98 -8.44 0.53 -34.62
CA ARG A 98 -7.37 -0.38 -34.16
C ARG A 98 -6.21 0.38 -33.54
N ALA A 99 -5.80 1.50 -34.15
CA ALA A 99 -4.75 2.35 -33.58
C ALA A 99 -5.17 2.92 -32.21
N GLN A 100 -6.44 3.30 -32.04
CA GLN A 100 -6.97 3.77 -30.76
C GLN A 100 -6.99 2.68 -29.68
N GLU A 101 -7.29 1.43 -30.04
CA GLU A 101 -7.23 0.29 -29.12
C GLU A 101 -5.81 0.07 -28.59
N VAL A 102 -4.80 0.14 -29.46
CA VAL A 102 -3.39 0.03 -29.07
C VAL A 102 -3.01 1.15 -28.10
N LEU A 103 -3.41 2.39 -28.37
CA LEU A 103 -3.15 3.52 -27.47
C LEU A 103 -3.85 3.33 -26.11
N ARG A 104 -5.08 2.79 -26.10
CA ARG A 104 -5.82 2.47 -24.87
C ARG A 104 -5.11 1.38 -24.06
N GLU A 105 -4.56 0.38 -24.71
CA GLU A 105 -3.79 -0.67 -24.05
C GLU A 105 -2.50 -0.12 -23.42
N CYS A 106 -1.75 0.71 -24.15
CA CYS A 106 -0.53 1.35 -23.63
C CYS A 106 -0.81 2.21 -22.39
N THR A 107 -1.88 3.01 -22.42
CA THR A 107 -2.27 3.87 -21.28
C THR A 107 -2.73 3.06 -20.07
N SER A 108 -3.47 1.96 -20.29
CA SER A 108 -3.87 1.03 -19.22
C SER A 108 -2.66 0.34 -18.56
N LYS A 109 -1.72 -0.15 -19.37
CA LYS A 109 -0.44 -0.72 -18.89
C LYS A 109 0.33 0.30 -18.05
N MET A 110 0.36 1.56 -18.48
CA MET A 110 1.07 2.62 -17.76
C MET A 110 0.42 2.94 -16.43
N ALA A 111 -0.92 3.04 -16.38
CA ALA A 111 -1.67 3.24 -15.14
C ALA A 111 -1.43 2.11 -14.13
N THR A 112 -1.32 0.87 -14.62
CA THR A 112 -1.04 -0.30 -13.78
C THR A 112 0.37 -0.24 -13.18
N LEU A 113 1.39 0.09 -13.99
CA LEU A 113 2.77 0.24 -13.51
C LEU A 113 2.92 1.39 -12.51
N LEU A 114 2.27 2.53 -12.76
CA LEU A 114 2.26 3.66 -11.82
C LEU A 114 1.56 3.28 -10.50
N SER A 115 0.47 2.52 -10.57
CA SER A 115 -0.23 2.04 -9.37
C SER A 115 0.64 1.11 -8.54
N ALA A 116 1.44 0.26 -9.18
CA ALA A 116 2.40 -0.61 -8.49
C ALA A 116 3.52 0.17 -7.78
N LEU A 117 3.88 1.36 -8.27
CA LEU A 117 4.90 2.23 -7.66
C LEU A 117 4.37 3.13 -6.53
N ARG A 118 3.06 3.15 -6.25
CA ARG A 118 2.51 4.02 -5.19
C ARG A 118 3.02 3.67 -3.79
N SER A 119 3.17 2.39 -3.50
CA SER A 119 3.67 1.93 -2.19
C SER A 119 5.13 2.33 -1.98
N THR A 120 5.98 2.18 -3.02
CA THR A 120 7.38 2.59 -2.95
C THR A 120 7.52 4.11 -2.84
N GLN A 121 6.71 4.88 -3.58
CA GLN A 121 6.66 6.34 -3.43
C GLN A 121 6.25 6.76 -2.02
N ALA A 122 5.21 6.15 -1.44
CA ALA A 122 4.77 6.46 -0.07
C ALA A 122 5.89 6.23 0.96
N LEU A 123 6.68 5.16 0.81
CA LEU A 123 7.83 4.91 1.68
C LEU A 123 8.92 5.99 1.56
N LEU A 124 9.17 6.49 0.35
CA LEU A 124 10.11 7.60 0.11
C LEU A 124 9.61 8.90 0.75
N GLU A 125 8.33 9.21 0.60
CA GLU A 125 7.70 10.39 1.20
C GLU A 125 7.73 10.34 2.73
N ILE A 126 7.44 9.18 3.33
CA ILE A 126 7.57 8.97 4.77
C ILE A 126 9.01 9.20 5.21
N ARG A 127 10.00 8.59 4.53
CA ARG A 127 11.42 8.78 4.82
C ARG A 127 11.80 10.27 4.79
N ASP A 128 11.37 10.99 3.76
CA ASP A 128 11.70 12.40 3.59
C ASP A 128 10.98 13.27 4.64
N GLY A 129 9.75 12.94 5.00
CA GLY A 129 9.03 13.53 6.12
C GLY A 129 9.76 13.35 7.46
N TYR A 130 10.26 12.14 7.73
CA TYR A 130 11.06 11.86 8.94
C TYR A 130 12.37 12.67 8.97
N LYS A 131 13.07 12.77 7.84
CA LYS A 131 14.31 13.57 7.72
C LYS A 131 14.04 15.06 7.98
N ASN A 132 12.89 15.57 7.52
CA ASN A 132 12.53 16.97 7.67
C ASN A 132 12.03 17.30 9.09
N GLN A 133 11.34 16.38 9.77
CA GLN A 133 10.87 16.55 11.15
C GLN A 133 11.97 16.36 12.19
N SER A 134 12.87 15.39 11.96
CA SER A 134 14.03 15.14 12.81
C SER A 134 15.25 15.75 12.15
N GLY A 135 15.49 17.06 12.35
CA GLY A 135 16.65 17.74 11.80
C GLY A 135 17.91 16.88 11.90
N ALA A 136 18.32 16.30 10.77
CA ALA A 136 19.44 15.37 10.56
C ALA A 136 19.99 14.67 11.84
N GLY A 137 19.18 13.80 12.46
CA GLY A 137 19.66 12.97 13.55
C GLY A 137 20.42 11.76 13.01
N LYS A 138 21.69 11.58 13.36
CA LYS A 138 22.49 10.36 13.03
C LYS A 138 21.75 9.03 13.33
N ARG A 139 20.78 9.05 14.25
CA ARG A 139 19.89 7.92 14.58
C ARG A 139 18.85 7.61 13.49
N THR A 140 18.31 8.60 12.77
CA THR A 140 17.36 8.35 11.66
C THR A 140 18.06 7.77 10.44
N GLU A 141 19.29 8.22 10.15
CA GLU A 141 20.12 7.60 9.11
C GLU A 141 20.50 6.16 9.46
N ALA A 142 20.87 5.90 10.72
CA ALA A 142 21.13 4.55 11.20
C ALA A 142 19.89 3.65 11.15
N PHE A 143 18.69 4.16 11.49
CA PHE A 143 17.44 3.40 11.40
C PHE A 143 17.09 3.04 9.97
N PHE A 144 17.08 4.00 9.03
CA PHE A 144 16.78 3.72 7.63
C PHE A 144 17.89 2.92 6.94
N GLY A 145 19.15 3.07 7.36
CA GLY A 145 20.25 2.21 6.93
C GLY A 145 20.03 0.77 7.38
N HIS A 146 19.70 0.56 8.66
CA HIS A 146 19.39 -0.76 9.18
C HIS A 146 18.16 -1.39 8.52
N LEU A 147 17.13 -0.58 8.25
CA LEU A 147 15.92 -1.02 7.56
C LEU A 147 16.22 -1.36 6.09
N ALA A 148 17.09 -0.62 5.41
CA ALA A 148 17.58 -0.95 4.08
C ALA A 148 18.43 -2.23 4.06
N GLU A 149 19.22 -2.51 5.11
CA GLU A 149 19.93 -3.79 5.26
C GLU A 149 18.99 -4.97 5.52
N LEU A 150 17.95 -4.78 6.34
CA LEU A 150 16.92 -5.80 6.58
C LEU A 150 16.08 -6.10 5.34
N LEU A 151 15.89 -5.11 4.47
CA LEU A 151 15.22 -5.29 3.18
C LEU A 151 16.17 -5.74 2.06
N ARG A 152 17.49 -5.81 2.28
CA ARG A 152 18.49 -6.28 1.31
C ARG A 152 18.28 -7.74 0.87
N PRO A 153 17.98 -8.72 1.75
CA PRO A 153 17.67 -10.08 1.31
C PRO A 153 16.33 -10.21 0.56
N LEU A 154 15.42 -9.23 0.69
CA LEU A 154 14.17 -9.16 -0.10
C LEU A 154 14.39 -8.54 -1.50
N ALA A 155 15.55 -7.93 -1.74
CA ALA A 155 15.95 -7.35 -3.03
C ALA A 155 16.88 -8.28 -3.84
N GLY A 156 17.20 -9.46 -3.30
CA GLY A 156 18.07 -10.46 -3.91
C GLY A 156 17.53 -11.87 -3.66
N ALA A 157 16.36 -12.16 -4.23
CA ALA A 157 15.83 -13.49 -4.51
C ALA A 157 14.85 -13.37 -5.69
#